data_AF-A0A2U1M9S1-F1
#
_entry.id   AF-A0A2U1M9S1-F1
#
_cell.length_a   1.000
_cell.length_b   1.000
_cell.length_c   1.000
_cell.angle_alpha   90.00
_cell.angle_beta   90.00
_cell.angle_gamma   90.00
#
_symmetry.space_group_name_H-M   'P 1'
#
loop_
_entity.id
_entity.type
_entity.pdbx_description
1 polymer ?
#
loop_
_entity_poly.entity_id
_entity_poly.type
_entity_poly.pdbx_seq_one_letter_code
_entity_poly.pdbx_strand_id
1 'polypeptide(L)'
;MIDLAFAPNTIEAVVSFIRYHHYVHDVTEEIYFDREFAENIVHPMDKFDLAWVGVLLGIEMLLRVFVNNMAMTYGDDFTLEELRDDLGLGVGPLTNDQVVVLRRLEDAWF
;
A
#
# COMPACT_ATOMS: atom_id res chain seq x y z
N MET A 1 -23.95 -2.07 4.51
CA MET A 1 -22.95 -1.41 5.38
C MET A 1 -21.65 -2.14 5.10
N ILE A 2 -20.61 -1.44 4.62
CA ILE A 2 -19.28 -2.05 4.53
C ILE A 2 -18.77 -2.05 5.97
N ASP A 3 -18.53 -3.25 6.51
CA ASP A 3 -17.94 -3.41 7.83
C ASP A 3 -16.43 -3.13 7.67
N LEU A 4 -16.06 -1.86 7.82
CA LEU A 4 -14.66 -1.41 7.71
C LEU A 4 -13.95 -1.71 9.04
N ALA A 5 -13.80 -2.98 9.37
CA ALA A 5 -13.05 -3.42 10.54
C ALA A 5 -11.54 -3.38 10.25
N PHE A 6 -11.00 -2.21 9.91
CA PHE A 6 -9.55 -2.02 9.86
C PHE A 6 -8.99 -1.98 11.26
N ALA A 7 -7.74 -2.42 11.40
CA ALA A 7 -7.00 -2.15 12.63
C ALA A 7 -6.99 -0.61 12.87
N PRO A 8 -7.26 -0.12 14.10
CA PRO A 8 -7.39 1.32 14.38
C PRO A 8 -6.18 2.17 13.93
N ASN A 9 -5.00 1.58 13.94
CA ASN A 9 -3.75 2.18 13.47
C ASN A 9 -3.70 2.42 11.94
N THR A 10 -4.46 1.65 11.14
CA THR A 10 -4.46 1.77 9.67
C THR A 10 -5.03 3.12 9.22
N ILE A 11 -6.19 3.51 9.76
CA ILE A 11 -6.82 4.79 9.40
C ILE A 11 -5.98 5.96 9.90
N GLU A 12 -5.39 5.86 11.09
CA GLU A 12 -4.49 6.89 11.62
C GLU A 12 -3.22 7.06 10.77
N ALA A 13 -2.63 5.96 10.30
CA ALA A 13 -1.50 5.98 9.38
C ALA A 13 -1.86 6.65 8.05
N VAL A 14 -3.02 6.33 7.46
CA VAL A 14 -3.50 6.96 6.22
C VAL A 14 -3.75 8.46 6.41
N VAL A 15 -4.37 8.86 7.53
CA VAL A 15 -4.57 10.28 7.84
C VAL A 15 -3.24 11.01 7.99
N SER A 16 -2.26 10.38 8.64
CA SER A 16 -0.91 10.95 8.81
C SER A 16 -0.20 11.10 7.46
N PHE A 17 -0.28 10.08 6.60
CA PHE A 17 0.23 10.09 5.23
C PHE A 17 -0.35 11.24 4.39
N ILE A 18 -1.68 11.40 4.41
CA ILE A 18 -2.37 12.47 3.68
C ILE A 18 -1.94 13.85 4.20
N ARG A 19 -1.87 14.01 5.54
CA ARG A 19 -1.47 15.28 6.14
C ARG A 19 -0.04 15.65 5.76
N TYR A 20 0.88 14.69 5.78
CA TYR A 20 2.27 14.94 5.40
C TYR A 20 2.36 15.54 3.99
N HIS A 21 1.77 14.87 2.99
CA HIS A 21 1.76 15.33 1.60
C HIS A 21 0.92 16.59 1.34
N HIS A 22 0.02 16.94 2.26
CA HIS A 22 -0.71 18.19 2.15
C HIS A 22 0.16 19.40 2.57
N TYR A 23 1.07 19.22 3.52
CA TYR A 23 1.87 20.29 4.09
C TYR A 23 3.30 20.36 3.58
N VAL A 24 3.86 19.23 3.18
CA VAL A 24 5.18 19.12 2.57
C VAL A 24 5.02 19.24 1.07
N HIS A 25 5.86 20.07 0.45
CA HIS A 25 5.92 20.26 -1.00
C HIS A 25 7.36 20.12 -1.53
N ASP A 26 8.28 19.69 -0.66
CA ASP A 26 9.64 19.35 -1.06
C ASP A 26 9.68 17.89 -1.53
N VAL A 27 9.96 17.71 -2.81
CA VAL A 27 9.97 16.39 -3.47
C VAL A 27 10.99 15.44 -2.83
N THR A 28 12.10 15.96 -2.30
CA THR A 28 13.13 15.12 -1.65
C THR A 28 12.63 14.59 -0.32
N GLU A 29 11.96 15.44 0.46
CA GLU A 29 11.35 15.05 1.73
C GLU A 29 10.20 14.06 1.51
N GLU A 30 9.36 14.27 0.49
CA GLU A 30 8.30 13.34 0.08
C GLU A 30 8.85 11.94 -0.22
N ILE A 31 9.88 11.84 -1.07
CA ILE A 31 10.50 10.55 -1.42
C ILE A 31 11.06 9.84 -0.19
N TYR A 32 11.71 10.59 0.71
CA TYR A 32 12.26 10.02 1.95
C TYR A 32 11.15 9.52 2.88
N PHE A 33 10.11 10.32 3.07
CA PHE A 33 8.96 9.96 3.90
C PHE A 33 8.23 8.74 3.34
N ASP A 34 7.95 8.70 2.04
CA ASP A 34 7.27 7.58 1.38
C ASP A 34 8.00 6.26 1.59
N ARG A 35 9.33 6.32 1.44
CA ARG A 35 10.19 5.17 1.70
C ARG A 35 10.10 4.73 3.16
N GLU A 36 10.27 5.67 4.10
CA GLU A 36 10.23 5.36 5.54
C GLU A 36 8.85 4.83 5.97
N PHE A 37 7.79 5.41 5.42
CA PHE A 37 6.41 4.99 5.65
C PHE A 37 6.20 3.54 5.22
N ALA A 38 6.64 3.17 4.03
CA ALA A 38 6.48 1.81 3.51
C ALA A 38 7.38 0.79 4.24
N GLU A 39 8.63 1.15 4.57
CA GLU A 39 9.59 0.27 5.27
C GLU A 39 9.20 0.01 6.74
N ASN A 40 8.56 0.97 7.40
CA ASN A 40 8.16 0.84 8.81
C ASN A 40 6.92 -0.04 9.02
N ILE A 41 6.26 -0.51 7.96
CA ILE A 41 5.14 -1.44 8.07
C ILE A 41 5.69 -2.85 8.24
N VAL A 42 5.76 -3.29 9.50
CA VAL A 42 6.40 -4.56 9.89
C VAL A 42 5.57 -5.79 9.51
N HIS A 43 4.23 -5.68 9.49
CA HIS A 43 3.36 -6.84 9.27
C HIS A 43 2.70 -6.81 7.87
N PRO A 44 2.79 -7.89 7.07
CA PRO A 44 2.18 -7.97 5.74
C PRO A 44 0.67 -7.66 5.70
N MET A 45 -0.09 -8.09 6.71
CA MET A 45 -1.53 -7.75 6.79
C MET A 45 -1.79 -6.25 6.95
N ASP A 46 -0.88 -5.51 7.59
CA ASP A 46 -1.02 -4.05 7.71
C ASP A 46 -0.78 -3.39 6.34
N LYS A 47 0.13 -3.94 5.52
CA LYS A 47 0.34 -3.49 4.14
C LYS A 47 -0.92 -3.71 3.29
N PHE A 48 -1.57 -4.87 3.43
CA PHE A 48 -2.82 -5.14 2.74
C PHE A 48 -3.94 -4.18 3.18
N ASP A 49 -4.13 -4.00 4.49
CA ASP A 49 -5.17 -3.10 5.02
C ASP A 49 -4.97 -1.66 4.53
N LEU A 50 -3.72 -1.18 4.51
CA LEU A 50 -3.38 0.15 3.98
C LEU A 50 -3.63 0.26 2.47
N ALA A 51 -3.22 -0.73 1.68
CA ALA A 51 -3.48 -0.76 0.24
C ALA A 51 -4.99 -0.79 -0.04
N TRP A 52 -5.75 -1.58 0.71
CA TRP A 52 -7.20 -1.67 0.60
C TRP A 52 -7.88 -0.34 0.97
N VAL A 53 -7.45 0.34 2.04
CA VAL A 53 -7.94 1.69 2.35
C VAL A 53 -7.61 2.68 1.24
N GLY A 54 -6.40 2.61 0.67
CA GLY A 54 -6.00 3.41 -0.48
C GLY A 54 -6.95 3.22 -1.67
N VAL A 55 -7.31 1.98 -1.98
CA VAL A 55 -8.29 1.65 -3.02
C VAL A 55 -9.69 2.19 -2.70
N LEU A 56 -10.19 1.94 -1.49
CA LEU A 56 -11.53 2.38 -1.08
C LEU A 56 -11.70 3.90 -1.11
N LEU A 57 -10.66 4.64 -0.74
CA LEU A 57 -10.66 6.10 -0.67
C LEU A 57 -10.16 6.77 -1.96
N GLY A 58 -9.66 6.01 -2.94
CA GLY A 58 -9.11 6.53 -4.18
C GLY A 58 -7.80 7.30 -4.02
N ILE A 59 -6.95 6.89 -3.08
CA ILE A 59 -5.67 7.55 -2.77
C ILE A 59 -4.57 6.90 -3.62
N GLU A 60 -4.49 7.28 -4.89
CA GLU A 60 -3.54 6.70 -5.86
C GLU A 60 -2.08 6.83 -5.42
N MET A 61 -1.73 7.94 -4.76
CA MET A 61 -0.38 8.18 -4.27
C MET A 61 0.06 7.12 -3.25
N LEU A 62 -0.85 6.68 -2.37
CA LEU A 62 -0.57 5.62 -1.40
C LEU A 62 -0.27 4.29 -2.11
N LEU A 63 -1.02 3.97 -3.18
CA LEU A 63 -0.78 2.76 -3.97
C LEU A 63 0.58 2.81 -4.69
N ARG A 64 0.96 3.97 -5.22
CA ARG A 64 2.29 4.17 -5.84
C ARG A 64 3.43 3.97 -4.85
N VAL A 65 3.27 4.40 -3.60
CA VAL A 65 4.27 4.18 -2.55
C VAL A 65 4.50 2.68 -2.31
N PHE A 66 3.42 1.89 -2.26
CA PHE A 66 3.54 0.42 -2.15
C PHE A 66 4.29 -0.20 -3.33
N VAL A 67 3.92 0.17 -4.56
CA VAL A 67 4.58 -0.35 -5.77
C VAL A 67 6.07 0.05 -5.81
N ASN A 68 6.40 1.29 -5.48
CA ASN A 68 7.78 1.75 -5.43
C ASN A 68 8.59 0.99 -4.37
N ASN A 69 8.00 0.75 -3.19
CA ASN A 69 8.65 -0.04 -2.14
C ASN A 69 8.88 -1.49 -2.57
N MET A 70 7.92 -2.08 -3.30
CA MET A 70 8.05 -3.41 -3.90
C MET A 70 9.18 -3.45 -4.93
N ALA A 71 9.22 -2.50 -5.86
CA ALA A 71 10.26 -2.40 -6.87
C ALA A 71 11.66 -2.22 -6.23
N MET A 72 11.76 -1.50 -5.11
CA MET A 72 13.02 -1.39 -4.36
C MET A 72 13.42 -2.69 -3.67
N THR A 73 12.45 -3.48 -3.19
CA THR A 73 12.71 -4.75 -2.47
C THR A 73 13.09 -5.87 -3.43
N TYR A 74 12.35 -6.00 -4.53
CA TYR A 74 12.41 -7.16 -5.43
C TYR A 74 13.00 -6.82 -6.82
N GLY A 75 13.19 -5.54 -7.13
CA GLY A 75 13.59 -5.04 -8.45
C GLY A 75 12.39 -4.65 -9.31
N ASP A 76 12.67 -4.03 -10.46
CA ASP A 76 11.65 -3.49 -11.38
C ASP A 76 10.78 -4.55 -12.05
N ASP A 77 11.11 -5.84 -11.92
CA ASP A 77 10.45 -6.98 -12.58
C ASP A 77 9.81 -7.96 -11.56
N PHE A 78 9.36 -7.47 -10.41
CA PHE A 78 8.78 -8.32 -9.37
C PHE A 78 7.50 -9.04 -9.83
N THR A 79 7.28 -10.24 -9.31
CA THR A 79 6.19 -11.11 -9.74
C THR A 79 4.91 -10.86 -8.95
N LEU A 80 3.77 -11.29 -9.50
CA LEU A 80 2.50 -11.31 -8.76
C LEU A 80 2.58 -12.20 -7.50
N GLU A 81 3.44 -13.22 -7.50
CA GLU A 81 3.67 -14.07 -6.34
C GLU A 81 4.39 -13.31 -5.22
N GLU A 82 5.45 -12.58 -5.54
CA GLU A 82 6.16 -11.71 -4.59
C GLU A 82 5.24 -10.61 -4.04
N LEU A 83 4.37 -10.03 -4.88
CA LEU A 83 3.36 -9.06 -4.44
C LEU A 83 2.35 -9.68 -3.46
N ARG A 84 1.93 -10.91 -3.71
CA ARG A 84 1.02 -11.61 -2.80
C ARG A 84 1.69 -11.93 -1.47
N ASP A 85 2.96 -12.30 -1.50
CA ASP A 85 3.72 -12.62 -0.30
C ASP A 85 3.98 -11.36 0.55
N ASP A 86 4.32 -10.23 -0.08
CA ASP A 86 4.53 -8.97 0.63
C ASP A 86 3.24 -8.44 1.28
N LEU A 87 2.10 -8.67 0.65
CA LEU A 87 0.77 -8.34 1.19
C LEU A 87 0.23 -9.42 2.14
N GLY A 88 0.95 -10.52 2.37
CA GLY A 88 0.54 -11.59 3.29
C GLY A 88 -0.68 -12.38 2.83
N LEU A 89 -0.95 -12.44 1.52
CA LEU A 89 -2.16 -13.03 0.95
C LEU A 89 -2.12 -14.56 0.89
N GLY A 90 -0.97 -15.18 1.18
CA GLY A 90 -0.77 -16.62 1.17
C GLY A 90 -1.01 -17.27 -0.19
N VAL A 91 -0.90 -18.60 -0.24
CA VAL A 91 -1.00 -19.42 -1.48
C VAL A 91 -2.42 -19.90 -1.82
N GLY A 92 -3.43 -19.49 -1.05
CA GLY A 92 -4.83 -19.90 -1.24
C GLY A 92 -5.56 -19.16 -2.36
N PRO A 93 -6.84 -19.51 -2.62
CA PRO A 93 -7.70 -18.70 -3.47
C PRO A 93 -7.87 -17.30 -2.90
N LEU A 94 -7.75 -16.29 -3.76
CA LEU A 94 -7.93 -14.90 -3.37
C LEU A 94 -9.41 -14.58 -3.16
N THR A 95 -9.71 -13.73 -2.18
CA THR A 95 -11.03 -13.12 -2.05
C THR A 95 -11.23 -12.05 -3.13
N ASN A 96 -12.48 -11.64 -3.38
CA ASN A 96 -12.76 -10.58 -4.35
C ASN A 96 -12.04 -9.27 -3.99
N ASP A 97 -11.98 -8.93 -2.70
CA ASP A 97 -11.33 -7.71 -2.22
C ASP A 97 -9.82 -7.73 -2.49
N GLN A 98 -9.19 -8.88 -2.26
CA GLN A 98 -7.77 -9.08 -2.57
C GLN A 98 -7.49 -8.98 -4.07
N VAL A 99 -8.37 -9.53 -4.92
CA VAL A 99 -8.25 -9.40 -6.37
C VAL A 99 -8.37 -7.94 -6.81
N VAL A 100 -9.27 -7.17 -6.20
CA VAL A 100 -9.44 -5.74 -6.51
C VAL A 100 -8.17 -4.97 -6.13
N VAL A 101 -7.61 -5.17 -4.94
CA VAL A 101 -6.36 -4.50 -4.53
C VAL A 101 -5.20 -4.84 -5.43
N LEU A 102 -5.00 -6.13 -5.74
CA LEU A 102 -3.91 -6.55 -6.60
C LEU A 102 -3.99 -5.90 -7.98
N ARG A 103 -5.19 -5.81 -8.57
CA ARG A 103 -5.39 -5.11 -9.85
C ARG A 103 -5.09 -3.61 -9.77
N ARG A 104 -5.45 -2.96 -8.67
CA ARG A 104 -5.17 -1.52 -8.49
C ARG A 104 -3.68 -1.24 -8.26
N LEU A 105 -2.97 -2.15 -7.60
CA LEU A 105 -1.52 -2.08 -7.47
C LEU A 105 -0.83 -2.35 -8.80
N GLU A 106 -1.33 -3.30 -9.59
CA GLU A 106 -0.87 -3.55 -10.96
C GLU A 106 -1.09 -2.32 -11.86
N ASP A 107 -2.28 -1.70 -11.82
CA ASP A 107 -2.58 -0.45 -12.53
C ASP A 107 -1.66 0.72 -12.10
N ALA A 108 -1.22 0.74 -10.84
CA ALA A 108 -0.34 1.79 -10.32
C ALA A 108 1.13 1.58 -10.73
N TRP A 109 1.48 0.37 -11.18
CA TRP A 109 2.82 -0.01 -11.64
C TRP A 109 3.05 0.31 -13.12
N PHE A 110 2.06 0.11 -13.98
CA PHE A 110 2.15 0.36 -15.44
C PHE A 110 1.67 1.77 -15.87
#